data_AF-A0A7Y3HNZ7-F1
#
_entry.id   AF-A0A7Y3HNZ7-F1
#
_cell.length_a   1.000
_cell.length_b   1.000
_cell.length_c   1.000
_cell.angle_alpha   90.00
_cell.angle_beta   90.00
_cell.angle_gamma   90.00
#
_symmetry.space_group_name_H-M   'P 1'
#
loop_
_entity.id
_entity.type
_entity.pdbx_description
1 polymer ?
#
loop_
_entity_poly.entity_id
_entity_poly.type
_entity_poly.pdbx_seq_one_letter_code
_entity_poly.pdbx_strand_id
1 'polypeptide(L)'
;MKKLALLFSLSILFLSVYESAAQIPSPVHWEFSVAEVDGDEATLLFKANIDKGWHLYSQHVDPMGPIPTEFTFKESKEFSLIGDVTEDENDGETVYDPNFEMELTYFSNQAFFYQKVKLNYLGSFKIAGDVGFMVCDDKRCLPPEYVDFNIIYPVIEKDDK
;
A
#
# COMPACT_ATOMS: atom_id res chain seq x y z
N MET A 1 -62.08 0.76 -20.60
CA MET A 1 -60.82 0.56 -21.35
C MET A 1 -59.80 1.70 -21.19
N LYS A 2 -60.21 2.98 -21.10
CA LYS A 2 -59.27 4.12 -20.91
C LYS A 2 -58.60 4.21 -19.52
N LYS A 3 -59.23 3.69 -18.47
CA LYS A 3 -58.67 3.66 -17.10
C LYS A 3 -57.66 2.51 -16.87
N LEU A 4 -57.69 1.47 -17.71
CA LEU A 4 -56.77 0.34 -17.61
C LEU A 4 -55.44 0.63 -18.33
N ALA A 5 -55.47 1.43 -19.40
CA ALA A 5 -54.27 1.93 -20.07
C ALA A 5 -53.48 2.93 -19.19
N LEU A 6 -54.16 3.66 -18.30
CA LEU A 6 -53.51 4.62 -17.39
C LEU A 6 -52.80 3.93 -16.20
N LEU A 7 -53.25 2.74 -15.82
CA LEU A 7 -52.61 1.93 -14.77
C LEU A 7 -51.36 1.19 -15.29
N PHE A 8 -51.29 0.92 -16.60
CA PHE A 8 -50.10 0.35 -17.23
C PHE A 8 -49.02 1.40 -17.56
N SER A 9 -49.40 2.68 -17.66
CA SER A 9 -48.49 3.80 -17.91
C SER A 9 -47.76 4.29 -16.64
N LEU A 10 -48.22 3.91 -15.44
CA LEU A 10 -47.60 4.30 -14.17
C LEU A 10 -46.68 3.21 -13.58
N SER A 11 -46.73 1.98 -14.11
CA SER A 11 -45.88 0.87 -13.64
C SER A 11 -44.52 0.79 -14.33
N ILE A 12 -44.22 1.68 -15.28
CA ILE A 12 -42.95 1.68 -16.05
C ILE A 12 -41.93 2.68 -15.47
N LEU A 13 -42.31 3.50 -14.48
CA LEU A 13 -41.46 4.57 -13.93
C LEU A 13 -40.67 4.20 -12.67
N PHE A 14 -40.42 2.91 -12.42
CA PHE A 14 -39.71 2.45 -11.21
C PHE A 14 -38.73 1.28 -11.47
N LEU A 15 -38.14 1.22 -12.65
CA LEU A 15 -36.91 0.46 -12.89
C LEU A 15 -35.73 1.43 -12.87
N SER A 16 -35.51 2.10 -11.73
CA SER A 16 -34.19 2.65 -11.42
C SER A 16 -33.28 1.46 -11.26
N VAL A 17 -32.52 1.15 -12.30
CA VAL A 17 -31.45 0.16 -12.30
C VAL A 17 -30.46 0.62 -11.24
N TYR A 18 -30.53 0.03 -10.05
CA TYR A 18 -29.49 0.18 -9.04
C TYR A 18 -28.31 -0.65 -9.53
N GLU A 19 -27.45 -0.04 -10.34
CA GLU A 19 -26.11 -0.57 -10.59
C GLU A 19 -25.32 -0.42 -9.28
N SER A 20 -25.42 -1.42 -8.41
CA SER A 20 -24.47 -1.57 -7.31
C SER A 20 -23.15 -1.99 -7.92
N ALA A 21 -22.31 -1.02 -8.29
CA ALA A 21 -20.92 -1.30 -8.59
C ALA A 21 -20.29 -1.89 -7.32
N ALA A 22 -20.00 -3.19 -7.33
CA ALA A 22 -19.22 -3.81 -6.27
C ALA A 22 -17.81 -3.19 -6.35
N GLN A 23 -17.51 -2.27 -5.43
CA GLN A 23 -16.17 -1.70 -5.33
C GLN A 23 -15.21 -2.81 -4.91
N ILE A 24 -14.05 -2.88 -5.58
CA ILE A 24 -12.95 -3.72 -5.11
C ILE A 24 -12.53 -3.15 -3.75
N PRO A 25 -12.49 -3.96 -2.67
CA PRO A 25 -12.02 -3.49 -1.38
C PRO A 25 -10.58 -2.98 -1.48
N SER A 26 -10.22 -1.95 -0.71
CA SER A 26 -8.83 -1.52 -0.51
C SER A 26 -8.54 -1.62 1.00
N PRO A 27 -8.12 -2.81 1.47
CA PRO A 27 -8.01 -3.12 2.90
C PRO A 27 -6.68 -2.70 3.52
N VAL A 28 -5.79 -2.06 2.75
CA VAL A 28 -4.49 -1.60 3.22
C VAL A 28 -4.44 -0.09 3.13
N HIS A 29 -4.11 0.55 4.25
CA HIS A 29 -3.99 1.99 4.37
C HIS A 29 -2.56 2.37 4.72
N TRP A 30 -1.88 2.99 3.76
CA TRP A 30 -0.49 3.35 3.90
C TRP A 30 -0.29 4.73 4.53
N GLU A 31 0.68 4.80 5.45
CA GLU A 31 1.24 6.03 5.99
C GLU A 31 2.72 6.12 5.59
N PHE A 32 3.16 7.30 5.15
CA PHE A 32 4.52 7.55 4.65
C PHE A 32 5.15 8.72 5.40
N SER A 33 6.32 8.50 6.01
CA SER A 33 6.94 9.49 6.89
C SER A 33 8.46 9.41 6.92
N VAL A 34 9.10 10.42 7.52
CA VAL A 34 10.50 10.35 7.95
C VAL A 34 10.51 9.94 9.42
N ALA A 35 11.09 8.77 9.73
CA ALA A 35 11.17 8.25 11.09
C ALA A 35 12.33 8.85 11.87
N GLU A 36 13.48 9.00 11.21
CA GLU A 36 14.72 9.49 11.83
C GLU A 36 15.55 10.28 10.83
N VAL A 37 16.29 11.26 11.34
CA VAL A 37 17.33 11.98 10.59
C VAL A 37 18.59 12.00 11.44
N ASP A 38 19.69 11.50 10.88
CA ASP A 38 21.01 11.49 11.50
C ASP A 38 22.03 12.08 10.52
N GLY A 39 22.44 13.32 10.78
CA GLY A 39 23.41 14.04 9.95
C GLY A 39 22.93 14.25 8.51
N ASP A 40 23.53 13.53 7.57
CA ASP A 40 23.19 13.54 6.14
C ASP A 40 22.46 12.26 5.70
N GLU A 41 21.90 11.50 6.65
CA GLU A 41 21.09 10.31 6.40
C GLU A 41 19.70 10.47 7.01
N ALA A 42 18.71 9.88 6.35
CA ALA A 42 17.34 9.80 6.86
C ALA A 42 16.81 8.39 6.69
N THR A 43 15.98 7.96 7.65
CA THR A 43 15.21 6.72 7.58
C THR A 43 13.76 7.07 7.25
N LEU A 44 13.29 6.61 6.09
CA LEU A 44 11.90 6.67 5.70
C LEU A 44 11.15 5.50 6.33
N LEU A 45 9.93 5.75 6.78
CA LEU A 45 9.01 4.72 7.29
C LEU A 45 7.77 4.66 6.40
N PHE A 46 7.48 3.45 5.94
CA PHE A 46 6.26 3.07 5.25
C PHE A 46 5.49 2.14 6.17
N LYS A 47 4.33 2.58 6.66
CA LYS A 47 3.49 1.81 7.57
C LYS A 47 2.22 1.40 6.84
N ALA A 48 1.98 0.11 6.71
CA ALA A 48 0.71 -0.44 6.27
C ALA A 48 -0.20 -0.67 7.49
N ASN A 49 -1.40 -0.11 7.48
CA ASN A 49 -2.48 -0.53 8.39
C ASN A 49 -3.40 -1.46 7.59
N ILE A 50 -3.60 -2.67 8.09
CA ILE A 50 -4.26 -3.77 7.36
C ILE A 50 -5.58 -4.10 8.06
N ASP A 51 -6.67 -4.03 7.31
CA ASP A 51 -7.99 -4.40 7.83
C ASP A 51 -8.01 -5.84 8.33
N LYS A 52 -8.79 -6.07 9.38
CA LYS A 52 -8.87 -7.39 10.03
C LYS A 52 -9.29 -8.48 9.03
N GLY A 53 -8.51 -9.57 8.99
CA GLY A 53 -8.76 -10.74 8.14
C GLY A 53 -8.15 -10.64 6.74
N TRP A 54 -7.40 -9.57 6.47
CA TRP A 54 -6.58 -9.43 5.28
C TRP A 54 -5.10 -9.64 5.61
N HIS A 55 -4.37 -10.13 4.61
CA HIS A 55 -2.97 -10.48 4.70
C HIS A 55 -2.19 -9.77 3.60
N LEU A 56 -1.19 -8.98 3.99
CA LEU A 56 -0.24 -8.33 3.08
C LEU A 56 1.01 -9.19 2.96
N TYR A 57 1.42 -9.55 1.74
CA TYR A 57 2.58 -10.43 1.56
C TYR A 57 3.92 -9.69 1.75
N SER A 58 4.91 -10.44 2.24
CA SER A 58 6.31 -10.02 2.38
C SER A 58 6.94 -9.52 1.08
N GLN A 59 8.04 -8.77 1.19
CA GLN A 59 8.94 -8.48 0.08
C GLN A 59 9.69 -9.73 -0.40
N HIS A 60 9.74 -10.77 0.43
CA HIS A 60 10.49 -12.01 0.22
C HIS A 60 9.55 -13.17 -0.10
N VAL A 61 9.06 -13.18 -1.34
CA VAL A 61 8.16 -14.21 -1.86
C VAL A 61 8.85 -14.97 -2.99
N ASP A 62 8.67 -16.29 -3.05
CA ASP A 62 9.15 -17.10 -4.17
C ASP A 62 8.48 -16.65 -5.49
N PRO A 63 9.18 -16.66 -6.64
CA PRO A 63 8.60 -16.25 -7.92
C PRO A 63 7.33 -17.02 -8.35
N MET A 64 7.07 -18.21 -7.80
CA MET A 64 5.83 -18.96 -8.03
C MET A 64 4.66 -18.53 -7.13
N GLY A 65 4.92 -17.68 -6.15
CA GLY A 65 3.97 -17.18 -5.15
C GLY A 65 3.22 -15.91 -5.57
N PRO A 66 2.64 -15.19 -4.59
CA PRO A 66 1.98 -13.91 -4.84
C PRO A 66 2.94 -12.82 -5.32
N ILE A 67 2.39 -11.72 -5.84
CA ILE A 67 3.20 -10.51 -6.06
C ILE A 67 3.66 -9.98 -4.70
N PRO A 68 4.98 -9.84 -4.48
CA PRO A 68 5.53 -9.34 -3.23
C PRO A 68 5.16 -7.86 -3.01
N THR A 69 5.27 -7.40 -1.77
CA THR A 69 5.32 -5.96 -1.52
C THR A 69 6.64 -5.42 -2.08
N GLU A 70 6.58 -4.37 -2.90
CA GLU A 70 7.75 -3.79 -3.57
C GLU A 70 7.65 -2.27 -3.58
N PHE A 71 8.76 -1.60 -3.27
CA PHE A 71 8.86 -0.14 -3.25
C PHE A 71 9.73 0.35 -4.39
N THR A 72 9.18 1.23 -5.22
CA THR A 72 9.91 1.89 -6.30
C THR A 72 10.08 3.37 -5.98
N PHE A 73 11.28 3.91 -6.20
CA PHE A 73 11.59 5.32 -5.96
C PHE A 73 11.84 6.05 -7.28
N LYS A 74 11.32 7.28 -7.40
CA LYS A 74 11.66 8.17 -8.50
C LYS A 74 13.07 8.72 -8.30
N GLU A 75 13.88 8.63 -9.35
CA GLU A 75 15.24 9.17 -9.35
C GLU A 75 15.25 10.68 -9.05
N SER A 76 16.25 11.11 -8.29
CA SER A 76 16.42 12.47 -7.80
C SER A 76 17.89 12.74 -7.54
N LYS A 77 18.33 14.00 -7.67
CA LYS A 77 19.70 14.41 -7.33
C LYS A 77 19.84 14.79 -5.86
N GLU A 78 18.71 15.01 -5.20
CA GLU A 78 18.59 15.50 -3.83
C GLU A 78 18.83 14.39 -2.80
N PHE A 79 18.66 13.12 -3.17
CA PHE A 79 18.97 11.97 -2.33
C PHE A 79 19.53 10.78 -3.11
N SER A 80 20.02 9.78 -2.39
CA SER A 80 20.40 8.47 -2.93
C SER A 80 19.96 7.38 -1.98
N LEU A 81 19.52 6.23 -2.50
CA LEU A 81 19.12 5.09 -1.66
C LEU A 81 20.37 4.44 -1.03
N ILE A 82 20.27 4.06 0.24
CA ILE A 82 21.28 3.29 0.96
C ILE A 82 20.71 1.90 1.19
N GLY A 83 21.08 0.95 0.33
CA GLY A 83 20.54 -0.40 0.35
C GLY A 83 19.06 -0.48 -0.05
N ASP A 84 18.49 -1.66 0.13
CA ASP A 84 17.11 -1.96 -0.21
C ASP A 84 16.17 -1.63 0.97
N VAL A 85 14.86 -1.63 0.69
CA VAL A 85 13.84 -1.51 1.74
C VAL A 85 13.85 -2.74 2.63
N THR A 86 13.90 -2.53 3.95
CA THR A 86 13.81 -3.61 4.94
C THR A 86 12.40 -3.68 5.53
N GLU A 87 11.86 -4.88 5.67
CA GLU A 87 10.63 -5.14 6.43
C GLU A 87 10.97 -5.50 7.89
N ASP A 88 10.12 -5.13 8.85
CA ASP A 88 10.28 -5.57 10.25
C ASP A 88 9.85 -7.04 10.37
N GLU A 89 10.83 -7.92 10.61
CA GLU A 89 10.62 -9.37 10.69
C GLU A 89 9.69 -9.78 11.85
N ASN A 90 9.51 -8.92 12.87
CA ASN A 90 8.66 -9.25 14.02
C ASN A 90 7.16 -9.10 13.73
N ASP A 91 6.79 -8.43 12.63
CA ASP A 91 5.38 -8.23 12.27
C ASP A 91 4.84 -9.34 11.36
N GLY A 92 5.73 -10.15 10.77
CA GLY A 92 5.40 -11.17 9.79
C GLY A 92 5.14 -12.54 10.42
N GLU A 93 4.20 -13.28 9.86
CA GLU A 93 3.95 -14.68 10.20
C GLU A 93 4.15 -15.55 8.95
N THR A 94 4.99 -16.59 9.05
CA THR A 94 5.14 -17.58 7.99
C THR A 94 4.13 -18.70 8.18
N VAL A 95 3.23 -18.85 7.21
CA VAL A 95 2.14 -19.84 7.24
C VAL A 95 2.04 -20.53 5.89
N TYR A 96 1.61 -21.79 5.88
CA TYR A 96 1.27 -22.49 4.65
C TYR A 96 0.03 -21.86 4.01
N ASP A 97 0.19 -21.31 2.81
CA ASP A 97 -0.89 -20.71 2.04
C ASP A 97 -1.43 -21.72 1.02
N PRO A 98 -2.68 -22.19 1.15
CA PRO A 98 -3.26 -23.17 0.24
C PRO A 98 -3.53 -22.62 -1.17
N ASN A 99 -3.54 -21.30 -1.38
CA ASN A 99 -3.71 -20.71 -2.71
C ASN A 99 -2.45 -20.89 -3.57
N PHE A 100 -1.27 -20.94 -2.92
CA PHE A 100 0.03 -21.05 -3.56
C PHE A 100 0.74 -22.39 -3.25
N GLU A 101 0.13 -23.22 -2.40
CA GLU A 101 0.64 -24.52 -1.95
C GLU A 101 2.06 -24.47 -1.36
N MET A 102 2.41 -23.37 -0.69
CA MET A 102 3.75 -23.12 -0.14
C MET A 102 3.72 -22.30 1.15
N GLU A 103 4.84 -22.28 1.87
CA GLU A 103 5.01 -21.38 3.02
C GLU A 103 5.24 -19.95 2.53
N LEU A 104 4.42 -19.02 3.02
CA LEU A 104 4.52 -17.60 2.71
C LEU A 104 4.54 -16.79 4.00
N THR A 105 5.34 -15.74 4.01
CA THR A 105 5.29 -14.72 5.07
C THR A 105 4.28 -13.65 4.67
N TYR A 106 3.34 -13.37 5.58
CA TYR A 106 2.43 -12.25 5.46
C TYR A 106 2.33 -11.46 6.76
N PHE A 107 1.82 -10.23 6.65
CA PHE A 107 1.55 -9.32 7.76
C PHE A 107 0.05 -9.19 7.98
N SER A 108 -0.35 -9.06 9.24
CA SER A 108 -1.73 -8.85 9.66
C SER A 108 -1.85 -7.66 10.61
N ASN A 109 -2.93 -6.89 10.52
CA ASN A 109 -3.18 -5.64 11.26
C ASN A 109 -2.23 -4.47 10.92
N GLN A 110 -0.92 -4.71 10.88
CA GLN A 110 0.07 -3.70 10.53
C GLN A 110 1.36 -4.33 9.97
N ALA A 111 2.11 -3.55 9.19
CA ALA A 111 3.46 -3.87 8.76
C ALA A 111 4.29 -2.59 8.67
N PHE A 112 5.57 -2.67 9.01
CA PHE A 112 6.49 -1.55 8.95
C PHE A 112 7.67 -1.85 8.02
N PHE A 113 7.95 -0.92 7.13
CA PHE A 113 9.05 -0.99 6.18
C PHE A 113 9.91 0.26 6.28
N TYR A 114 11.22 0.10 6.07
CA TYR A 114 12.20 1.16 6.25
C TYR A 114 13.12 1.28 5.05
N GLN A 115 13.33 2.51 4.58
CA GLN A 115 14.34 2.84 3.57
C GLN A 115 15.31 3.87 4.12
N LYS A 116 16.60 3.56 4.10
CA LYS A 116 17.64 4.56 4.38
C LYS A 116 17.99 5.34 3.13
N VAL A 117 18.13 6.65 3.26
CA VAL A 117 18.55 7.54 2.18
C VAL A 117 19.69 8.45 2.60
N LYS A 118 20.64 8.68 1.70
CA LYS A 118 21.66 9.71 1.80
C LYS A 118 21.10 11.02 1.27
N LEU A 119 21.24 12.09 2.03
CA LEU A 119 20.76 13.43 1.71
C LEU A 119 21.88 14.20 1.00
N ASN A 120 21.71 14.43 -0.30
CA ASN A 120 22.68 15.16 -1.13
C ASN A 120 22.37 16.66 -1.19
N TYR A 121 21.21 17.08 -0.66
CA TYR A 121 20.73 18.45 -0.62
C TYR A 121 20.15 18.78 0.75
N LEU A 122 20.49 19.95 1.30
CA LEU A 122 20.10 20.37 2.66
C LEU A 122 18.80 21.20 2.70
N GLY A 123 18.23 21.57 1.54
CA GLY A 123 16.93 22.26 1.50
C GLY A 123 15.76 21.28 1.58
N SER A 124 14.54 21.80 1.53
CA SER A 124 13.35 20.94 1.47
C SER A 124 13.19 20.38 0.06
N PHE A 125 12.96 19.08 -0.03
CA PHE A 125 12.70 18.39 -1.27
C PHE A 125 11.71 17.24 -1.06
N LYS A 126 11.29 16.66 -2.18
CA LYS A 126 10.29 15.60 -2.22
C LYS A 126 10.96 14.27 -2.54
N ILE A 127 10.67 13.27 -1.73
CA ILE A 127 10.98 11.87 -2.02
C ILE A 127 9.68 11.23 -2.50
N ALA A 128 9.66 10.75 -3.74
CA ALA A 128 8.46 10.24 -4.40
C ALA A 128 8.70 8.84 -4.97
N GLY A 129 7.63 8.07 -5.05
CA GLY A 129 7.67 6.69 -5.52
C GLY A 129 6.30 6.04 -5.41
N ASP A 130 6.28 4.73 -5.48
CA ASP A 130 5.08 3.92 -5.31
C ASP A 130 5.38 2.61 -4.58
N VAL A 131 4.37 2.08 -3.90
CA VAL A 131 4.38 0.73 -3.34
C VAL A 131 3.41 -0.14 -4.14
N GLY A 132 3.93 -1.20 -4.74
CA GLY A 132 3.15 -2.27 -5.37
C GLY A 132 2.98 -3.43 -4.40
N PHE A 133 1.77 -3.97 -4.27
CA PHE A 133 1.52 -5.07 -3.34
C PHE A 133 0.29 -5.88 -3.74
N MET A 134 0.18 -7.09 -3.18
CA MET A 134 -1.02 -7.92 -3.27
C MET A 134 -1.47 -8.36 -1.88
N VAL A 135 -2.80 -8.51 -1.72
CA VAL A 135 -3.42 -8.95 -0.47
C VAL A 135 -4.42 -10.07 -0.70
N CYS A 136 -4.53 -10.95 0.28
CA CYS A 136 -5.55 -12.01 0.31
C CYS A 136 -6.28 -12.05 1.65
N ASP A 137 -7.52 -12.50 1.59
CA ASP A 137 -8.27 -13.01 2.76
C ASP A 137 -8.29 -14.55 2.70
N ASP A 138 -8.98 -15.19 3.65
CA ASP A 138 -9.13 -16.66 3.71
C ASP A 138 -9.75 -17.33 2.46
N LYS A 139 -10.32 -16.54 1.54
CA LYS A 139 -11.14 -17.03 0.41
C LYS A 139 -10.63 -16.59 -0.95
N ARG A 140 -9.92 -15.47 -1.03
CA ARG A 140 -9.55 -14.84 -2.29
C ARG A 140 -8.39 -13.87 -2.13
N CYS A 141 -7.74 -13.64 -3.26
CA CYS A 141 -6.77 -12.57 -3.45
C CYS A 141 -7.38 -11.43 -4.27
N LEU A 142 -7.00 -10.20 -3.94
CA LEU A 142 -7.32 -9.04 -4.77
C LEU A 142 -6.28 -8.89 -5.88
N PRO A 143 -6.64 -8.24 -7.01
CA PRO A 143 -5.63 -7.79 -7.96
C PRO A 143 -4.58 -6.91 -7.27
N PRO A 144 -3.32 -6.91 -7.75
CA PRO A 144 -2.28 -6.04 -7.22
C PRO A 144 -2.69 -4.58 -7.23
N GLU A 145 -2.35 -3.86 -6.17
CA GLU A 145 -2.58 -2.43 -6.01
C GLU A 145 -1.24 -1.68 -6.01
N TYR A 146 -1.24 -0.46 -6.56
CA TYR A 146 -0.09 0.43 -6.58
C TYR A 146 -0.49 1.75 -5.94
N VAL A 147 0.22 2.15 -4.89
CA VAL A 147 -0.06 3.37 -4.13
C VAL A 147 1.12 4.32 -4.24
N ASP A 148 0.91 5.49 -4.85
CA ASP A 148 1.90 6.56 -4.90
C ASP A 148 2.18 7.11 -3.50
N PHE A 149 3.46 7.27 -3.16
CA PHE A 149 3.88 8.00 -1.96
C PHE A 149 4.66 9.26 -2.29
N ASN A 150 4.55 10.24 -1.40
CA ASN A 150 5.18 11.55 -1.53
C ASN A 150 5.57 12.06 -0.14
N ILE A 151 6.82 11.87 0.25
CA ILE A 151 7.36 12.31 1.53
C ILE A 151 8.07 13.65 1.33
N ILE A 152 7.70 14.66 2.12
CA ILE A 152 8.38 15.95 2.14
C ILE A 152 9.48 15.88 3.18
N TYR A 153 10.74 15.95 2.75
CA TYR A 153 11.87 16.11 3.65
C TYR A 153 11.92 17.59 4.11
N PRO A 154 11.85 17.88 5.42
CA PRO A 154 11.85 19.24 5.93
C PRO A 154 13.26 19.85 5.87
N VAL A 155 13.34 21.19 5.79
CA VAL A 155 14.61 21.88 6.06
C VAL A 155 14.94 21.66 7.53
N ILE A 156 16.05 20.96 7.82
CA ILE A 156 16.58 20.90 9.18
C ILE A 156 17.69 21.96 9.25
N GLU A 157 17.41 23.06 9.95
CA GLU A 157 18.46 24.01 10.31
C GLU A 157 19.46 23.28 11.20
N LYS A 158 20.71 23.15 10.73
CA LYS A 158 21.79 22.66 11.59
C LYS A 158 22.00 23.72 12.66
N ASP A 159 21.63 23.43 13.90
CA ASP A 159 22.08 24.18 15.06
C ASP A 159 23.61 23.99 15.16
N ASP A 160 24.37 24.89 14.53
CA ASP A 160 25.80 25.02 14.73
C ASP A 160 26.02 25.40 16.21
N LYS A 161 26.51 24.46 17.02
CA LYS A 161 26.98 24.71 18.38
C LYS A 161 28.45 24.34 18.54
#